data_AF-A0A6M3LSZ4-F1
#
_entry.id   AF-A0A6M3LSZ4-F1
#
_cell.length_a   1.000
_cell.length_b   1.000
_cell.length_c   1.000
_cell.angle_alpha   90.00
_cell.angle_beta   90.00
_cell.angle_gamma   90.00
#
_symmetry.space_group_name_H-M   'P 1'
#
loop_
_entity.id
_entity.type
_entity.pdbx_description
1 polymer ?
#
loop_
_entity_poly.entity_id
_entity_poly.type
_entity_poly.pdbx_seq_one_letter_code
_entity_poly.pdbx_strand_id
1 'polypeptide(L)' 'MDDGELDALGAFVHGWLAAFHALGVIYNWRRRNRADMLIHALALGYDTRAMLHHLKQAHQCKSISSP' A
#
# COMPACT_ATOMS: atom_id res chain seq x y z
N MET A 1 -11.27 13.03 13.63
CA MET A 1 -10.30 12.08 13.08
C MET A 1 -8.95 12.72 13.31
N ASP A 2 -8.12 12.11 14.15
CA ASP A 2 -6.76 12.59 14.38
C ASP A 2 -5.82 12.13 13.25
N ASP A 3 -4.64 12.74 13.15
CA ASP A 3 -3.68 12.46 12.09
C ASP A 3 -3.22 10.98 12.11
N GLY A 4 -3.16 10.35 13.29
CA GLY A 4 -2.80 8.95 13.46
C GLY A 4 -3.87 7.98 12.96
N GLU A 5 -5.15 8.27 13.20
CA GLU A 5 -6.29 7.54 12.62
C GLU A 5 -6.31 7.66 11.10
N LEU A 6 -5.99 8.84 10.56
CA LEU A 6 -5.92 9.08 9.12
C LEU A 6 -4.79 8.27 8.48
N ASP A 7 -3.62 8.23 9.11
CA ASP A 7 -2.50 7.40 8.67
C ASP A 7 -2.80 5.90 8.79
N ALA A 8 -3.48 5.45 9.86
CA ALA A 8 -3.91 4.06 9.97
C ALA A 8 -4.87 3.68 8.84
N LEU A 9 -5.80 4.56 8.48
CA LEU A 9 -6.69 4.37 7.34
C LEU A 9 -5.91 4.35 6.02
N GLY A 10 -4.95 5.27 5.84
CA GLY A 10 -4.08 5.32 4.66
C GLY A 10 -3.28 4.04 4.47
N ALA A 11 -2.71 3.50 5.54
CA ALA A 11 -2.03 2.20 5.53
C ALA A 11 -2.97 1.05 5.13
N PHE A 12 -4.20 1.03 5.66
CA PHE A 12 -5.19 0.00 5.32
C PHE A 12 -5.59 0.05 3.84
N VAL A 13 -5.91 1.25 3.32
CA VAL A 13 -6.34 1.43 1.93
C VAL A 13 -5.23 1.05 0.95
N HIS A 14 -4.01 1.59 1.13
CA HIS A 14 -2.89 1.25 0.27
C HIS A 14 -2.46 -0.22 0.41
N GLY A 15 -2.62 -0.83 1.59
CA GLY A 15 -2.38 -2.27 1.76
C GLY A 15 -3.32 -3.14 0.92
N TRP A 16 -4.62 -2.81 0.87
CA TRP A 16 -5.57 -3.50 0.00
C TRP A 16 -5.30 -3.26 -1.48
N LEU A 17 -4.98 -2.03 -1.87
CA LEU A 17 -4.60 -1.71 -3.25
C LEU A 17 -3.36 -2.50 -3.67
N ALA A 18 -2.33 -2.55 -2.83
CA ALA A 18 -1.16 -3.39 -3.06
C ALA A 18 -1.54 -4.86 -3.29
N ALA A 19 -2.41 -5.43 -2.45
CA ALA A 19 -2.88 -6.81 -2.63
C ALA A 19 -3.58 -7.02 -3.99
N PHE A 20 -4.47 -6.10 -4.40
CA PHE A 20 -5.14 -6.18 -5.70
C PHE A 20 -4.19 -6.01 -6.88
N HIS A 21 -3.22 -5.10 -6.81
CA HIS A 21 -2.21 -4.95 -7.85
C HIS A 21 -1.30 -6.17 -7.94
N ALA A 22 -0.94 -6.81 -6.82
CA ALA A 22 -0.21 -8.07 -6.81
C ALA A 22 -0.99 -9.19 -7.53
N LEU A 23 -2.30 -9.30 -7.27
CA LEU A 23 -3.17 -10.22 -8.02
C LEU A 23 -3.18 -9.89 -9.53
N GLY A 24 -3.22 -8.61 -9.88
CA GLY A 24 -3.10 -8.14 -11.27
C GLY A 24 -1.78 -8.53 -11.94
N VAL A 25 -0.65 -8.41 -11.23
CA VAL A 25 0.66 -8.88 -11.71
C VAL A 25 0.62 -10.38 -12.00
N ILE A 26 0.14 -11.18 -11.04
CA ILE A 26 0.10 -12.64 -11.16
C ILE A 26 -0.83 -13.06 -12.30
N TYR A 27 -2.00 -12.44 -12.41
CA TYR A 27 -2.97 -12.70 -13.48
C TYR A 27 -2.36 -12.40 -14.86
N ASN A 28 -1.77 -11.21 -15.05
CA ASN A 28 -1.22 -10.79 -16.33
C ASN A 28 0.06 -11.54 -16.71
N TRP A 29 0.88 -11.93 -15.73
CA TRP A 29 1.99 -12.86 -15.94
C TRP A 29 1.47 -14.16 -16.57
N ARG A 30 0.44 -14.78 -15.97
CA ARG A 30 -0.14 -16.04 -16.48
C ARG A 30 -0.70 -15.89 -17.90
N ARG A 31 -1.29 -14.74 -18.21
CA ARG A 31 -1.81 -14.40 -19.54
C ARG A 31 -0.73 -13.95 -20.54
N ARG A 32 0.54 -13.87 -20.10
CA ARG A 32 1.68 -13.33 -20.87
C ARG A 32 1.46 -11.89 -21.36
N ASN A 33 0.55 -11.14 -20.72
CA ASN A 33 0.34 -9.73 -21.00
C ASN A 33 1.37 -8.90 -20.23
N ARG A 34 2.55 -8.71 -20.83
CA ARG A 34 3.69 -8.06 -20.18
C ARG A 34 3.46 -6.57 -19.90
N ALA A 35 2.70 -5.87 -20.75
CA ALA A 35 2.42 -4.44 -20.58
C ALA A 35 1.59 -4.20 -19.32
N ASP A 36 0.43 -4.87 -19.20
CA ASP A 36 -0.44 -4.73 -18.04
C ASP A 36 0.23 -5.25 -16.76
N MET A 37 0.99 -6.35 -16.87
CA MET A 37 1.80 -6.84 -15.74
C MET A 37 2.75 -5.76 -15.22
N LEU A 38 3.43 -5.02 -16.10
CA LEU A 38 4.35 -3.96 -15.70
C LEU A 38 3.60 -2.78 -15.06
N ILE A 39 2.45 -2.38 -15.59
CA ILE A 39 1.60 -1.34 -15.01
C ILE A 39 1.16 -1.74 -13.59
N HIS A 40 0.67 -2.98 -13.41
CA HIS A 40 0.30 -3.49 -12.10
C HIS A 40 1.50 -3.59 -11.15
N ALA A 41 2.69 -3.93 -11.64
CA ALA A 41 3.89 -4.01 -10.82
C ALA A 41 4.35 -2.62 -10.33
N LEU A 42 4.26 -1.60 -11.18
CA LEU A 42 4.55 -0.21 -10.80
C LEU A 42 3.55 0.31 -9.76
N ALA A 43 2.25 0.06 -9.97
CA ALA A 43 1.20 0.41 -9.01
C ALA A 43 1.40 -0.30 -7.66
N LEU A 44 1.67 -1.61 -7.67
CA LEU A 44 2.01 -2.38 -6.48
C LEU A 44 3.19 -1.77 -5.71
N GLY A 45 4.26 -1.37 -6.41
CA GLY A 45 5.41 -0.73 -5.80
C GLY A 45 5.07 0.60 -5.13
N TYR A 46 4.25 1.42 -5.80
CA TYR A 46 3.75 2.68 -5.24
C TYR A 46 2.91 2.46 -3.98
N ASP A 47 1.91 1.57 -4.04
CA ASP A 47 1.02 1.30 -2.91
C ASP A 47 1.75 0.69 -1.72
N THR A 48 2.71 -0.22 -1.97
CA THR A 48 3.54 -0.78 -0.91
C THR A 48 4.36 0.33 -0.22
N ARG A 49 4.94 1.26 -0.98
CA ARG A 49 5.69 2.39 -0.43
C ARG A 49 4.78 3.34 0.37
N ALA A 50 3.60 3.66 -0.15
CA ALA A 50 2.62 4.51 0.53
C ALA A 50 2.11 3.87 1.83
N MET A 51 1.79 2.57 1.80
CA MET A 51 1.41 1.81 2.99
C MET A 51 2.51 1.86 4.07
N LEU A 52 3.76 1.62 3.71
CA LEU A 52 4.88 1.66 4.66
C LEU A 52 5.11 3.07 5.25
N HIS A 53 4.91 4.11 4.44
CA HIS A 53 4.99 5.49 4.90
C HIS A 53 3.92 5.79 5.96
N HIS A 54 2.66 5.46 5.67
CA HIS A 54 1.55 5.64 6.60
C HIS A 54 1.69 4.80 7.86
N LEU A 55 2.12 3.54 7.77
CA LEU A 55 2.42 2.72 8.94
C LEU A 55 3.47 3.38 9.83
N LYS A 56 4.55 3.89 9.24
CA LYS A 56 5.61 4.57 10.00
C LYS A 56 5.07 5.81 10.72
N GLN A 57 4.24 6.62 10.05
CA GLN A 57 3.66 7.82 10.65
C GLN A 57 2.65 7.49 11.76
N ALA A 58 1.77 6.50 11.54
CA ALA A 58 0.84 6.02 12.56
C ALA A 58 1.58 5.50 13.82
N HIS A 59 2.68 4.76 13.63
CA HIS A 59 3.53 4.30 14.74
C HIS A 59 4.22 5.45 15.47
N GLN A 60 4.70 6.46 14.76
CA GLN A 60 5.34 7.65 15.35
C GLN A 60 4.32 8.47 16.15
N CYS A 61 3.12 8.70 15.61
CA CYS A 61 2.04 9.40 16.30
C CYS A 61 1.69 8.70 17.63
N LYS A 62 1.55 7.37 17.60
CA LYS A 62 1.28 6.56 18.80
C LYS A 62 2.39 6.66 19.87
N SER A 63 3.66 6.74 19.44
CA SER A 63 4.81 6.85 20.36
C SER A 63 4.93 8.20 21.06
N ILE A 64 4.41 9.27 20.45
CA ILE A 64 4.40 10.63 21.03
C ILE A 64 3.21 10.79 22.02
N SER A 65 2.13 10.05 21.81
CA SER A 65 0.92 10.09 22.66
C SER A 65 0.96 9.19 23.90
N SER A 66 1.97 8.32 24.04
CA SER A 66 2.15 7.46 25.22
C SER A 66 3.26 8.01 26.14
N PRO A 67 2.93 8.52 27.34
CA PRO A 67 3.92 8.90 28.35
C PRO A 67 4.59 7.69 29.01
#